data_AF-A0A1B4V1J2-F1
#
_entry.id   AF-A0A1B4V1J2-F1
#
_cell.length_a   1.000
_cell.length_b   1.000
_cell.length_c   1.000
_cell.angle_alpha   90.00
_cell.angle_beta   90.00
_cell.angle_gamma   90.00
#
_symmetry.space_group_name_H-M   'P 1'
#
loop_
_entity.id
_entity.type
_entity.pdbx_description
1 polymer ?
#
loop_
_entity_poly.entity_id
_entity_poly.type
_entity_poly.pdbx_seq_one_letter_code
_entity_poly.pdbx_strand_id
1 'polypeptide(L)'
;MEECVTNWIMVILTVIIAFFTYLVWKVYERIAWLTGAMESHSDIMMRIEAKRGINGDPIKLVAWDPTIEPPPIKREHGEEIDVNTIYVYLPLDQRKNKPTWWGRVQALLRFP
;
A
#
# COMPACT_ATOMS: atom_id res chain seq x y z
N MET A 1 16.91 -32.01 49.37
CA MET A 1 16.60 -30.60 49.74
C MET A 1 16.84 -29.66 48.56
N GLU A 2 17.88 -29.91 47.75
CA GLU A 2 18.20 -29.12 46.55
C GLU A 2 17.11 -29.15 45.47
N GLU A 3 16.51 -30.31 45.15
CA GLU A 3 15.45 -30.43 44.11
C GLU A 3 14.19 -29.59 44.39
N CYS A 4 13.84 -29.41 45.66
CA CYS A 4 12.68 -28.61 46.05
C CYS A 4 12.94 -27.12 45.74
N VAL A 5 14.16 -26.64 46.01
CA VAL A 5 14.57 -25.25 45.75
C VAL A 5 14.61 -24.97 44.24
N THR A 6 15.12 -25.91 43.44
CA THR A 6 15.17 -25.75 41.97
C THR A 6 13.76 -25.67 41.37
N ASN A 7 12.83 -26.50 41.84
CA ASN A 7 11.44 -26.46 41.39
C ASN A 7 10.76 -25.13 41.72
N TRP A 8 10.96 -24.60 42.92
CA TRP A 8 10.41 -23.28 43.29
C TRP A 8 10.99 -22.16 42.43
N ILE A 9 12.28 -22.20 42.11
CA ILE A 9 12.92 -21.23 41.20
C ILE A 9 12.31 -21.31 39.80
N MET A 10 12.08 -22.52 39.27
CA MET A 10 11.45 -22.74 37.97
C MET A 10 10.01 -22.20 37.93
N VAL A 11 9.23 -22.43 38.99
CA VAL A 11 7.87 -21.90 39.11
C VAL A 11 7.87 -20.37 39.09
N ILE A 12 8.75 -19.74 39.86
CA ILE A 12 8.86 -18.27 39.91
C ILE A 12 9.25 -17.70 38.54
N LEU A 13 10.25 -18.30 37.88
CA LEU A 13 10.66 -17.90 36.53
C LEU A 13 9.52 -18.03 35.52
N THR A 14 8.76 -19.12 35.59
CA THR A 14 7.62 -19.35 34.68
C THR A 14 6.52 -18.31 34.89
N VAL A 15 6.22 -17.96 36.14
CA VAL A 15 5.25 -16.90 36.46
C VAL A 15 5.72 -15.54 35.96
N ILE A 16 7.01 -15.22 36.11
CA ILE A 16 7.59 -13.97 35.62
C ILE A 16 7.49 -13.91 34.08
N ILE A 17 7.87 -14.98 33.38
CA ILE A 17 7.78 -15.04 31.91
C ILE A 17 6.32 -14.91 31.46
N ALA A 18 5.38 -15.59 32.11
CA ALA A 18 3.96 -15.49 31.79
C ALA A 18 3.44 -14.05 31.98
N PHE A 19 3.85 -13.38 33.05
CA PHE A 19 3.48 -11.99 33.32
C PHE A 19 4.04 -11.04 32.25
N PHE A 20 5.32 -11.17 31.88
CA PHE A 20 5.92 -10.37 30.81
C PHE A 20 5.24 -10.62 29.46
N THR A 21 4.96 -11.88 29.13
CA THR A 21 4.26 -12.24 27.89
C THR A 21 2.87 -11.58 27.83
N TYR A 22 2.15 -11.58 28.95
CA TYR A 22 0.85 -10.89 29.06
C TYR A 22 0.97 -9.38 28.86
N LEU A 23 1.96 -8.73 29.47
CA LEU A 23 2.20 -7.30 29.28
C LEU A 23 2.56 -6.97 27.83
N VAL A 24 3.44 -7.75 27.22
CA VAL A 24 3.83 -7.60 25.81
C VAL A 24 2.61 -7.73 24.90
N TRP A 25 1.76 -8.74 25.12
CA TRP A 25 0.51 -8.89 24.38
C TRP A 25 -0.36 -7.63 24.46
N LYS A 26 -0.56 -7.09 25.67
CA LYS A 26 -1.39 -5.89 25.88
C LYS A 26 -0.79 -4.63 25.24
N VAL A 27 0.52 -4.53 25.18
CA VAL A 27 1.21 -3.43 24.49
C VAL A 27 1.03 -3.57 22.97
N TYR A 28 1.22 -4.77 22.41
CA TYR A 28 1.00 -5.03 20.99
C TYR A 28 -0.44 -4.76 20.56
N GLU A 29 -1.43 -5.16 21.36
CA GLU A 29 -2.83 -4.87 21.11
C GLU A 29 -3.10 -3.36 20.97
N ARG A 30 -2.49 -2.56 21.86
CA ARG A 30 -2.58 -1.09 21.78
C ARG A 30 -1.85 -0.50 20.59
N ILE A 31 -0.65 -1.01 20.27
CA ILE A 31 0.12 -0.55 19.11
C ILE A 31 -0.66 -0.85 17.84
N ALA A 32 -1.18 -2.07 17.68
CA ALA A 32 -1.97 -2.49 16.53
C ALA A 32 -3.24 -1.62 16.37
N TRP A 33 -3.91 -1.29 17.47
CA TRP A 33 -5.05 -0.38 17.44
C TRP A 33 -4.65 1.03 17.01
N LEU A 34 -3.53 1.57 17.53
CA LEU A 34 -3.02 2.90 17.15
C LEU A 34 -2.56 2.95 15.70
N THR A 35 -1.86 1.93 15.22
CA THR A 35 -1.40 1.85 13.83
C THR A 35 -2.57 1.70 12.87
N GLY A 36 -3.56 0.85 13.19
CA GLY A 36 -4.78 0.74 12.39
C GLY A 36 -5.59 2.05 12.35
N ALA A 37 -5.66 2.76 13.48
CA ALA A 37 -6.26 4.09 13.52
C ALA A 37 -5.47 5.12 12.69
N MET A 38 -4.14 5.09 12.74
CA MET A 38 -3.28 5.97 11.94
C MET A 38 -3.40 5.70 10.44
N GLU A 39 -3.40 4.44 10.00
CA GLU A 39 -3.60 4.07 8.59
C GLU A 39 -4.96 4.56 8.09
N SER A 40 -6.01 4.39 8.89
CA SER A 40 -7.34 4.91 8.53
C SER A 40 -7.35 6.45 8.38
N HIS A 41 -6.61 7.15 9.22
CA HIS A 41 -6.52 8.61 9.19
C HIS A 41 -5.69 9.10 8.00
N SER A 42 -4.57 8.44 7.68
CA SER A 42 -3.77 8.77 6.49
C SER A 42 -4.55 8.52 5.21
N ASP A 43 -5.30 7.42 5.12
CA ASP A 43 -6.15 7.12 3.96
C ASP A 43 -7.25 8.16 3.77
N ILE A 44 -7.88 8.59 4.87
CA ILE A 44 -8.89 9.66 4.84
C ILE A 44 -8.26 10.98 4.41
N MET A 45 -7.10 11.34 4.96
CA MET A 45 -6.39 12.57 4.59
C MET A 45 -6.00 12.55 3.11
N MET A 46 -5.40 11.45 2.62
CA MET A 46 -5.04 11.31 1.21
C MET A 46 -6.26 11.41 0.28
N ARG A 47 -7.41 10.85 0.67
CA ARG A 47 -8.66 11.01 -0.10
C ARG A 47 -9.16 12.44 -0.09
N ILE A 48 -9.04 13.15 1.04
CA ILE A 48 -9.43 14.56 1.14
C ILE A 48 -8.50 15.42 0.30
N GLU A 49 -7.19 15.20 0.37
CA GLU A 49 -6.19 15.91 -0.44
C GLU A 49 -6.37 15.63 -1.93
N ALA A 50 -6.63 14.38 -2.34
CA ALA A 50 -6.95 14.05 -3.72
C ALA A 50 -8.23 14.74 -4.21
N LYS A 51 -9.26 14.86 -3.35
CA LYS A 51 -10.47 15.62 -3.65
C LYS A 51 -10.25 17.13 -3.65
N ARG A 52 -9.35 17.64 -2.82
CA ARG A 52 -8.98 19.06 -2.78
C ARG A 52 -8.15 19.46 -4.00
N GLY A 53 -7.39 18.51 -4.55
CA GLY A 53 -6.65 18.72 -5.78
C GLY A 53 -5.36 19.51 -5.62
N ILE A 54 -4.67 19.77 -6.74
CA ILE A 54 -3.51 20.67 -6.80
C ILE A 54 -4.02 22.01 -7.36
N ASN A 55 -3.72 23.11 -6.66
CA ASN A 55 -4.23 24.47 -6.96
C ASN A 55 -5.76 24.64 -6.91
N GLY A 56 -6.48 23.73 -6.22
CA GLY A 56 -7.94 23.81 -6.04
C GLY A 56 -8.75 23.00 -7.06
N ASP A 57 -8.09 22.32 -8.00
CA ASP A 57 -8.73 21.47 -9.00
C ASP A 57 -8.61 19.99 -8.61
N PRO A 58 -9.73 19.27 -8.36
CA PRO A 58 -9.71 17.88 -7.91
C PRO A 58 -8.97 16.96 -8.89
N ILE A 59 -8.22 16.00 -8.35
CA ILE A 59 -7.48 15.03 -9.17
C ILE A 59 -8.48 14.15 -9.93
N LYS A 60 -8.36 14.12 -11.26
CA LYS A 60 -9.19 13.30 -12.15
C LYS A 60 -8.48 11.98 -12.44
N LEU A 61 -9.21 10.89 -12.23
CA LEU A 61 -8.79 9.56 -12.66
C LEU A 61 -9.36 9.29 -14.06
N VAL A 62 -8.50 9.17 -15.05
CA VAL A 62 -8.90 8.86 -16.43
C VAL A 62 -8.39 7.48 -16.80
N ALA A 63 -9.31 6.61 -17.21
CA ALA A 63 -8.95 5.28 -17.67
C ALA A 63 -8.31 5.38 -19.07
N TRP A 64 -7.06 4.94 -19.22
CA TRP A 64 -6.28 5.08 -20.44
C TRP A 64 -6.05 3.72 -21.09
N ASP A 65 -6.42 3.61 -22.36
CA ASP A 65 -6.15 2.43 -23.20
C ASP A 65 -4.89 2.69 -24.06
N PRO A 66 -3.77 2.01 -23.77
CA PRO A 66 -2.51 2.19 -24.49
C PRO A 66 -2.56 1.70 -25.94
N THR A 67 -3.63 1.01 -26.35
CA THR A 67 -3.77 0.43 -27.68
C THR A 67 -4.44 1.36 -28.68
N ILE A 68 -4.97 2.49 -28.21
CA ILE A 68 -5.69 3.46 -29.03
C ILE A 68 -4.82 4.70 -29.23
N GLU A 69 -4.28 5.26 -28.14
CA GLU A 69 -3.51 6.51 -28.16
C GLU A 69 -2.27 6.40 -27.27
N PRO A 70 -1.13 7.01 -27.67
CA PRO A 70 0.02 7.16 -26.78
C PRO A 70 -0.39 7.95 -25.53
N PRO A 71 0.28 7.74 -24.38
CA PRO A 71 -0.08 8.47 -23.18
C PRO A 71 0.12 9.97 -23.45
N PRO A 72 -0.80 10.86 -23.03
CA PRO A 72 -0.71 12.30 -23.28
C PRO A 72 0.36 12.99 -22.42
N ILE A 73 1.44 12.26 -22.09
CA ILE A 73 2.55 12.76 -21.30
C ILE A 73 3.61 13.22 -22.30
N LYS A 74 3.61 14.52 -22.61
CA LYS A 74 4.79 15.13 -23.19
C LYS A 74 5.90 15.10 -22.14
N ARG A 75 6.92 14.27 -22.38
CA ARG A 75 8.09 14.14 -21.49
C ARG A 75 9.22 15.05 -21.96
N GLU A 76 8.88 16.28 -22.32
CA GLU A 76 9.87 17.28 -22.73
C GLU A 76 10.33 18.06 -21.50
N HIS A 77 11.65 18.24 -21.38
CA HIS A 77 12.22 18.96 -20.25
C HIS A 77 11.87 20.45 -20.36
N GLY A 78 11.12 20.98 -19.38
CA GLY A 78 10.74 22.38 -19.32
C GLY A 78 9.30 22.71 -19.74
N GLU A 79 8.49 21.73 -20.16
CA GLU A 79 7.05 21.93 -20.34
C GLU A 79 6.28 21.71 -19.03
N GLU A 80 5.24 22.52 -18.79
CA GLU A 80 4.32 22.33 -17.67
C GLU A 80 3.51 21.05 -17.88
N ILE A 81 3.58 20.14 -16.90
CA ILE A 81 2.84 18.88 -16.91
C ILE A 81 1.58 19.04 -16.06
N ASP A 82 0.43 18.65 -16.62
CA ASP A 82 -0.80 18.55 -15.86
C ASP A 82 -0.70 17.41 -14.83
N VAL A 83 -0.51 17.77 -13.57
CA VAL A 83 -0.47 16.86 -12.42
C VAL A 83 -1.86 16.54 -11.86
N ASN A 84 -2.91 17.22 -12.33
CA ASN A 84 -4.28 16.98 -11.87
C ASN A 84 -4.92 15.75 -12.50
N THR A 85 -4.35 15.18 -13.56
CA THR A 85 -4.91 14.01 -14.24
C THR A 85 -4.02 12.79 -14.06
N ILE A 86 -4.51 11.79 -13.33
CA ILE A 86 -3.85 10.49 -13.21
C ILE A 86 -4.47 9.52 -14.21
N TYR A 87 -3.64 9.05 -15.15
CA TYR A 87 -4.04 8.07 -16.14
C TYR A 87 -3.88 6.65 -15.57
N VAL A 88 -4.99 5.95 -15.41
CA VAL A 88 -5.03 4.57 -14.92
C VAL A 88 -5.05 3.63 -16.10
N TYR A 89 -4.08 2.73 -16.16
CA TYR A 89 -3.94 1.76 -17.23
C TYR A 89 -5.11 0.77 -17.27
N LEU A 90 -5.78 0.65 -18.43
CA LEU A 90 -6.85 -0.34 -18.60
C LEU A 90 -6.31 -1.77 -18.60
N PRO A 91 -6.91 -2.70 -17.84
CA PRO A 91 -6.56 -4.11 -17.91
C PRO A 91 -6.94 -4.70 -19.28
N LEU A 92 -6.21 -5.74 -19.72
CA LEU A 92 -6.23 -6.26 -21.09
C LEU A 92 -7.61 -6.73 -21.59
N ASP A 93 -8.45 -7.18 -20.66
CA ASP A 93 -9.81 -7.66 -20.87
C ASP A 93 -10.78 -6.52 -21.24
N GLN A 94 -10.53 -5.31 -20.73
CA GLN A 94 -11.38 -4.13 -20.92
C GLN A 94 -10.94 -3.25 -22.10
N ARG A 95 -9.80 -3.55 -22.73
CA ARG A 95 -9.30 -2.77 -23.87
C ARG A 95 -10.13 -2.97 -25.11
N LYS A 96 -10.34 -1.90 -25.87
CA LYS A 96 -11.05 -1.99 -27.16
C LYS A 96 -10.28 -2.85 -28.15
N ASN A 97 -8.96 -2.69 -28.21
CA ASN A 97 -8.10 -3.52 -29.05
C ASN A 97 -7.35 -4.52 -28.17
N LYS A 98 -7.70 -5.80 -28.30
CA LYS A 98 -6.96 -6.88 -27.65
C LYS A 98 -5.64 -7.07 -28.40
N PRO A 99 -4.49 -7.13 -27.71
CA PRO A 99 -3.23 -7.39 -28.39
C PRO A 99 -3.27 -8.77 -29.03
N THR A 100 -2.85 -8.83 -30.30
CA THR A 100 -2.58 -10.08 -31.02
C THR A 100 -1.61 -10.93 -30.21
N TRP A 101 -1.63 -12.25 -30.38
CA TRP A 101 -0.74 -13.17 -29.64
C TRP A 101 0.74 -12.73 -29.67
N TRP A 102 1.23 -12.27 -30.82
CA TRP A 102 2.58 -11.69 -30.97
C TRP A 102 2.83 -10.45 -30.10
N GLY A 103 1.83 -9.58 -29.93
CA GLY A 103 1.90 -8.41 -29.06
C GLY A 103 1.93 -8.76 -27.57
N ARG A 104 1.31 -9.87 -27.16
CA ARG A 104 1.41 -10.38 -25.78
C ARG A 104 2.81 -10.87 -25.46
N VAL A 105 3.45 -11.55 -26.41
CA VAL A 105 4.84 -12.05 -26.27
C VAL A 105 5.83 -10.88 -26.21
N GLN A 106 5.68 -9.88 -27.08
CA GLN A 106 6.54 -8.69 -27.03
C GLN A 106 6.34 -7.87 -25.73
N ALA A 107 5.13 -7.80 -25.18
CA ALA A 107 4.88 -7.11 -23.92
C ALA A 107 5.56 -7.80 -22.73
N LEU A 108 5.59 -9.13 -22.70
CA LEU A 108 6.32 -9.91 -21.70
C LEU A 108 7.85 -9.69 -21.76
N LEU A 109 8.40 -9.44 -22.96
CA LEU A 109 9.82 -9.16 -23.17
C LEU A 109 10.22 -7.69 -22.94
N ARG A 110 9.25 -6.80 -22.73
CA ARG A 110 9.46 -5.35 -22.52
C ARG A 110 9.37 -4.91 -21.05
N PHE A 111 9.35 -5.85 -20.11
CA PHE A 111 9.52 -5.50 -18.70
C PHE A 111 10.90 -4.84 -18.49
N PRO A 112 10.97 -3.69 -17.79
CA PRO A 112 12.24 -3.08 -17.39
C PRO A 112 12.97 -3.91 -16.33
#